data_AF-A0A382QR01-F1
#
_entry.id   AF-A0A382QR01-F1
#
_cell.length_a   1.000
_cell.length_b   1.000
_cell.length_c   1.000
_cell.angle_alpha   90.00
_cell.angle_beta   90.00
_cell.angle_gamma   90.00
#
_symmetry.space_group_name_H-M   'P 1'
#
loop_
_entity.id
_entity.type
_entity.pdbx_description
1 polymer ?
#
loop_
_entity_poly.entity_id
_entity_poly.type
_entity_poly.pdbx_seq_one_letter_code
_entity_poly.pdbx_strand_id
1 'polypeptide(L)'
;MKRKYLLYFLLVFFSCTSQDEPVENIKLSWKSYRNGIFDSDGIRLFAGGNPDIPLKAFYAEIDLSSPNIDVEVVSGNDDDLKETPSQIAERLNACLVVNGGYFWMDKKPAKHVGLLKTRDTTISAPLISVLRKGKRYYTTRGTIGFSKDSVDISWVSGRKDTLFSFQNSLNNQVNKPPAILDFKKGTHWEVESAISGG
;
A
#
# COMPACT_ATOMS: atom_id res chain seq x y z
N MET A 1 -44.24 39.94 -12.46
CA MET A 1 -43.61 38.87 -11.62
C MET A 1 -43.33 37.56 -12.33
N LYS A 2 -43.95 37.19 -13.47
CA LYS A 2 -43.77 35.84 -14.07
C LYS A 2 -42.44 35.60 -14.83
N ARG A 3 -41.73 36.64 -15.28
CA ARG A 3 -40.52 36.53 -16.12
C ARG A 3 -39.21 36.31 -15.35
N LYS A 4 -39.15 36.73 -14.07
CA LYS A 4 -37.95 36.54 -13.21
C LYS A 4 -37.78 35.10 -12.73
N TYR A 5 -38.88 34.36 -12.53
CA TYR A 5 -38.84 32.95 -12.12
C TYR A 5 -38.45 32.00 -13.26
N LEU A 6 -38.68 32.37 -14.52
CA LEU A 6 -38.30 31.57 -15.69
C LEU A 6 -36.77 31.50 -15.85
N LEU A 7 -36.05 32.57 -15.50
CA LEU A 7 -34.58 32.62 -15.59
C LEU A 7 -33.91 31.74 -14.52
N TYR A 8 -34.48 31.70 -13.31
CA TYR A 8 -34.00 30.82 -12.24
C TYR A 8 -34.24 29.34 -12.54
N PHE A 9 -35.34 29.01 -13.23
CA PHE A 9 -35.63 27.63 -13.63
C PHE A 9 -34.63 27.12 -14.69
N LEU A 10 -34.18 27.99 -15.61
CA LEU A 10 -33.18 27.66 -16.64
C LEU A 10 -31.76 27.42 -16.09
N LEU A 11 -31.37 28.10 -15.02
CA LEU A 11 -30.03 27.92 -14.40
C LEU A 11 -29.88 26.58 -13.66
N VAL A 12 -30.99 25.98 -13.20
CA VAL A 12 -30.96 24.67 -12.52
C VAL A 12 -30.76 23.51 -13.50
N PHE A 13 -31.19 23.65 -14.76
CA PHE A 13 -31.00 22.60 -15.78
C PHE A 13 -29.60 22.53 -16.40
N PHE A 14 -28.78 23.57 -16.24
CA PHE A 14 -27.40 23.59 -16.76
C PHE A 14 -26.34 23.25 -15.72
N SER A 15 -26.73 22.85 -14.50
CA SER A 15 -25.80 22.21 -13.56
C SER A 15 -25.58 20.75 -13.95
N CYS A 16 -25.05 20.54 -15.16
CA CYS A 16 -24.38 19.31 -15.50
C CYS A 16 -23.10 19.26 -14.66
N THR A 17 -23.15 18.54 -13.55
CA THR A 17 -21.95 17.96 -12.95
C THR A 17 -21.39 16.96 -13.96
N SER A 18 -20.52 17.41 -14.87
CA SER A 18 -19.63 16.50 -15.59
C SER A 18 -18.79 15.81 -14.53
N GLN A 19 -19.11 14.55 -14.24
CA GLN A 19 -18.18 13.71 -13.52
C GLN A 19 -17.05 13.41 -14.50
N ASP A 20 -15.84 13.87 -14.19
CA ASP A 20 -14.67 13.50 -14.98
C ASP A 20 -14.60 11.98 -15.02
N GLU A 21 -14.61 11.43 -16.23
CA GLU A 21 -14.45 9.99 -16.40
C GLU A 21 -13.03 9.60 -15.96
N PRO A 22 -12.87 8.51 -15.19
CA PRO A 22 -11.55 8.02 -14.83
C PRO A 22 -10.73 7.76 -16.08
N VAL A 23 -9.50 8.28 -16.12
CA VAL A 23 -8.56 7.94 -17.20
C VAL A 23 -8.17 6.47 -17.05
N GLU A 24 -8.67 5.63 -17.95
CA GLU A 24 -8.30 4.23 -18.02
C GLU A 24 -7.02 4.03 -18.84
N ASN A 25 -6.28 2.96 -18.57
CA ASN A 25 -5.11 2.53 -19.35
C ASN A 25 -4.02 3.62 -19.50
N ILE A 26 -3.63 4.25 -18.39
CA ILE A 26 -2.57 5.25 -18.36
C ILE A 26 -1.26 4.65 -18.92
N LYS A 27 -0.83 5.15 -20.07
CA LYS A 27 0.44 4.76 -20.69
C LYS A 27 1.56 5.66 -20.17
N LEU A 28 2.64 5.06 -19.69
CA LEU A 28 3.86 5.78 -19.31
C LEU A 28 4.96 5.50 -20.33
N SER A 29 5.67 6.56 -20.74
CA SER A 29 6.92 6.44 -21.48
C SER A 29 8.07 6.28 -20.48
N TRP A 30 8.76 5.15 -20.54
CA TRP A 30 9.82 4.80 -19.60
C TRP A 30 11.20 5.09 -20.16
N LYS A 31 12.03 5.76 -19.36
CA LYS A 31 13.46 5.94 -19.61
C LYS A 31 14.25 5.23 -18.53
N SER A 32 15.09 4.27 -18.93
CA SER A 32 16.00 3.58 -18.02
C SER A 32 17.14 4.52 -17.57
N TYR A 33 17.58 4.37 -16.33
CA TYR A 33 18.78 4.97 -15.77
C TYR A 33 20.03 4.09 -15.92
N ARG A 34 20.00 3.03 -16.75
CA ARG A 34 21.15 2.14 -16.96
C ARG A 34 22.44 2.93 -17.23
N ASN A 35 23.54 2.51 -16.60
CA ASN A 35 24.86 3.15 -16.56
C ASN A 35 24.89 4.53 -15.86
N GLY A 36 23.86 4.88 -15.08
CA GLY A 36 23.82 6.06 -14.23
C GLY A 36 24.36 5.80 -12.82
N ILE A 37 24.49 6.86 -12.02
CA ILE A 37 24.99 6.78 -10.63
C ILE A 37 24.11 5.95 -9.68
N PHE A 38 22.91 5.56 -10.12
CA PHE A 38 21.94 4.77 -9.36
C PHE A 38 21.74 3.36 -9.95
N ASP A 39 22.54 2.97 -10.94
CA ASP A 39 22.54 1.62 -11.50
C ASP A 39 23.46 0.75 -10.65
N SER A 40 22.95 -0.37 -10.15
CA SER A 40 23.73 -1.32 -9.36
C SER A 40 23.39 -2.75 -9.76
N ASP A 41 24.32 -3.68 -9.59
CA ASP A 41 24.08 -5.09 -9.91
C ASP A 41 22.85 -5.62 -9.17
N GLY A 42 21.82 -6.03 -9.92
CA GLY A 42 20.55 -6.52 -9.39
C GLY A 42 19.45 -5.46 -9.21
N ILE A 43 19.70 -4.18 -9.50
CA ILE A 43 18.69 -3.11 -9.47
C ILE A 43 18.68 -2.33 -10.79
N ARG A 44 17.52 -2.19 -11.42
CA ARG A 44 17.34 -1.33 -12.61
C ARG A 44 16.29 -0.28 -12.34
N LEU A 45 16.67 0.99 -12.44
CA LEU A 45 15.77 2.12 -12.22
C LEU A 45 15.25 2.71 -13.54
N PHE A 46 13.99 3.13 -13.52
CA PHE A 46 13.30 3.77 -14.64
C PHE A 46 12.55 5.01 -14.15
N ALA A 47 12.58 6.08 -14.94
CA ALA A 47 11.65 7.21 -14.82
C ALA A 47 10.59 7.11 -15.90
N GLY A 48 9.33 7.21 -15.49
CA GLY A 48 8.16 7.23 -16.34
C GLY A 48 7.48 8.59 -16.32
N GLY A 49 6.90 8.97 -17.46
CA GLY A 49 6.01 10.12 -17.56
C GLY A 49 4.91 9.88 -18.58
N ASN A 50 3.81 10.60 -18.43
CA ASN A 50 2.78 10.73 -19.46
C ASN A 50 2.76 12.21 -19.93
N PRO A 51 2.76 12.50 -21.24
CA PRO A 51 2.73 13.88 -21.73
C PRO A 51 1.32 14.50 -21.70
N ASP A 52 0.26 13.67 -21.69
CA ASP A 52 -1.14 14.07 -21.77
C ASP A 52 -1.75 14.33 -20.39
N ILE A 53 -1.24 13.65 -19.35
CA ILE A 53 -1.61 13.87 -17.95
C ILE A 53 -0.36 14.18 -17.11
N PRO A 54 -0.42 15.05 -16.09
CA PRO A 54 0.73 15.44 -15.29
C PRO A 54 1.17 14.35 -14.29
N LEU A 55 1.37 13.13 -14.78
CA LEU A 55 1.81 11.97 -14.02
C LEU A 55 3.29 11.67 -14.30
N LYS A 56 4.06 11.57 -13.23
CA LYS A 56 5.44 11.08 -13.23
C LYS A 56 5.53 9.90 -12.28
N ALA A 57 6.34 8.90 -12.62
CA ALA A 57 6.55 7.72 -11.81
C ALA A 57 8.02 7.29 -11.83
N PHE A 58 8.45 6.62 -10.78
CA PHE A 58 9.69 5.85 -10.78
C PHE A 58 9.35 4.37 -10.63
N TYR A 59 10.11 3.52 -11.31
CA TYR A 59 9.98 2.07 -11.21
C TYR A 59 11.37 1.48 -11.01
N ALA A 60 11.50 0.61 -10.01
CA ALA A 60 12.71 -0.16 -9.77
C ALA A 60 12.41 -1.64 -9.98
N GLU A 61 13.18 -2.28 -10.84
CA GLU A 61 13.19 -3.73 -11.02
C GLU A 61 14.34 -4.31 -10.20
N ILE A 62 14.03 -5.27 -9.33
CA ILE A 62 14.99 -5.86 -8.38
C ILE A 62 15.11 -7.35 -8.65
N ASP A 63 16.33 -7.83 -8.87
CA ASP A 63 16.65 -9.25 -8.99
C ASP A 63 16.97 -9.83 -7.60
N LEU A 64 15.95 -10.41 -6.96
CA LEU A 64 16.08 -11.04 -5.64
C LEU A 64 16.97 -12.29 -5.63
N SER A 65 17.31 -12.85 -6.80
CA SER A 65 18.25 -13.99 -6.87
C SER A 65 19.72 -13.56 -6.85
N SER A 66 19.98 -12.25 -6.99
CA SER A 66 21.33 -11.69 -6.92
C SER A 66 21.87 -11.75 -5.48
N PRO A 67 23.08 -12.30 -5.24
CA PRO A 67 23.66 -12.33 -3.91
C PRO A 67 24.06 -10.94 -3.37
N ASN A 68 24.01 -9.91 -4.22
CA ASN A 68 24.31 -8.52 -3.86
C ASN A 68 23.07 -7.74 -3.41
N ILE A 69 21.90 -8.36 -3.43
CA ILE A 69 20.64 -7.73 -3.04
C ILE A 69 20.21 -8.28 -1.69
N ASP A 70 19.95 -7.35 -0.76
CA ASP A 70 19.24 -7.65 0.48
C ASP A 70 17.98 -6.77 0.57
N VAL A 71 16.86 -7.36 0.98
CA VAL A 71 15.58 -6.66 1.13
C VAL A 71 15.08 -6.81 2.56
N GLU A 72 14.83 -5.67 3.18
CA GLU A 72 14.38 -5.61 4.57
C GLU A 72 13.12 -4.75 4.73
N VAL A 73 12.16 -5.26 5.50
CA VAL A 73 11.06 -4.45 6.05
C VAL A 73 11.53 -3.87 7.37
N VAL A 74 11.59 -2.54 7.44
CA VAL A 74 12.07 -1.80 8.62
C VAL A 74 11.00 -0.86 9.16
N SER A 75 11.13 -0.46 10.42
CA SER A 75 10.38 0.64 11.02
C SER A 75 11.25 1.86 11.25
N GLY A 76 10.60 3.00 11.54
CA GLY A 76 11.27 4.10 12.21
C GLY A 76 11.92 3.62 13.52
N ASN A 77 13.06 4.20 13.87
CA ASN A 77 13.83 3.91 15.09
C ASN A 77 14.10 5.16 15.93
N ASP A 78 13.47 6.29 15.59
CA ASP A 78 13.45 7.50 16.41
C ASP A 78 12.32 7.45 17.46
N ASP A 79 12.37 8.36 18.43
CA ASP A 79 11.44 8.39 19.58
C ASP A 79 9.96 8.48 19.17
N ASP A 80 9.66 9.01 18.00
CA ASP A 80 8.29 9.13 17.49
C ASP A 80 7.94 8.17 16.35
N LEU A 81 8.88 7.32 15.91
CA LEU A 81 8.76 6.34 14.82
C LEU A 81 8.37 6.97 13.46
N LYS A 82 8.88 8.18 13.16
CA LYS A 82 8.51 8.97 11.96
C LYS A 82 9.71 9.33 11.08
N GLU A 83 10.71 8.46 11.00
CA GLU A 83 11.80 8.60 10.04
C GLU A 83 11.28 8.71 8.60
N THR A 84 11.81 9.68 7.87
CA THR A 84 11.61 9.81 6.42
C THR A 84 12.36 8.71 5.66
N PRO A 85 11.95 8.37 4.43
CA PRO A 85 12.71 7.43 3.59
C PRO A 85 14.18 7.79 3.43
N SER A 86 14.51 9.09 3.36
CA SER A 86 15.90 9.56 3.28
C SER A 86 16.69 9.31 4.54
N GLN A 87 16.10 9.49 5.73
CA GLN A 87 16.75 9.16 7.01
C GLN A 87 16.97 7.65 7.15
N ILE A 88 16.00 6.84 6.74
CA ILE A 88 16.15 5.37 6.72
C ILE A 88 17.26 4.97 5.76
N ALA A 89 17.32 5.58 4.57
CA ALA A 89 18.37 5.30 3.58
C ALA A 89 19.76 5.65 4.12
N GLU A 90 19.92 6.80 4.77
CA GLU A 90 21.18 7.21 5.40
C GLU A 90 21.57 6.27 6.54
N ARG A 91 20.64 5.96 7.45
CA ARG A 91 20.88 5.10 8.61
C ARG A 91 21.29 3.68 8.22
N LEU A 92 20.65 3.12 7.20
CA LEU A 92 20.90 1.75 6.74
C LEU A 92 21.93 1.65 5.62
N ASN A 93 22.43 2.79 5.13
CA ASN A 93 23.19 2.85 3.89
C ASN A 93 22.48 2.10 2.73
N ALA A 94 21.16 2.25 2.66
CA ALA A 94 20.33 1.55 1.69
C ALA A 94 20.35 2.26 0.34
N CYS A 95 20.48 1.49 -0.74
CA CYS A 95 20.49 2.00 -2.11
C CYS A 95 19.09 2.42 -2.61
N LEU A 96 18.03 1.84 -2.05
CA LEU A 96 16.64 2.14 -2.40
C LEU A 96 15.76 2.00 -1.15
N VAL A 97 14.91 3.00 -0.91
CA VAL A 97 13.90 2.97 0.16
C VAL A 97 12.58 3.47 -0.39
N VAL A 98 11.51 2.76 -0.06
CA VAL A 98 10.13 3.12 -0.42
C VAL A 98 9.28 3.10 0.84
N ASN A 99 8.40 4.09 1.01
CA ASN A 99 7.45 4.06 2.12
C ASN A 99 6.49 2.88 1.97
N GLY A 100 6.19 2.20 3.07
CA GLY A 100 5.34 1.01 3.07
C GLY A 100 3.92 1.28 3.61
N GLY A 101 3.56 0.55 4.66
CA GLY A 101 2.21 0.52 5.23
C GLY A 101 1.73 1.81 5.91
N TYR A 102 0.42 1.87 6.21
CA TYR A 102 -0.18 3.01 6.90
C TYR A 102 0.14 3.05 8.40
N PHE A 103 0.10 4.26 8.95
CA PHE A 103 0.29 4.54 10.36
C PHE A 103 -0.45 5.83 10.76
N TRP A 104 -0.77 5.94 12.05
CA TRP A 104 -1.39 7.12 12.66
C TRP A 104 -0.33 8.13 13.07
N MET A 105 -0.20 9.19 12.27
CA MET A 105 0.75 10.28 12.47
C MET A 105 0.47 11.16 13.69
N ASP A 106 -0.76 11.19 14.18
CA ASP A 106 -1.19 11.98 15.34
C ASP A 106 -0.79 11.34 16.69
N LYS A 107 -0.21 10.13 16.68
CA LYS A 107 0.29 9.45 17.87
C LYS A 107 1.79 9.71 18.09
N LYS A 108 2.23 9.62 19.35
CA LYS A 108 3.64 9.67 19.75
C LYS A 108 3.95 8.55 20.76
N PRO A 109 4.70 7.49 20.37
CA PRO A 109 5.16 7.23 19.01
C PRO A 109 4.01 6.99 18.02
N ALA A 110 4.28 7.09 16.72
CA ALA A 110 3.36 6.73 15.66
C ALA A 110 2.87 5.29 15.83
N LYS A 111 1.64 5.01 15.36
CA LYS A 111 1.05 3.67 15.48
C LYS A 111 0.73 3.09 14.11
N HIS A 112 1.34 1.96 13.77
CA HIS A 112 1.07 1.25 12.52
C HIS A 112 -0.36 0.73 12.41
N VAL A 113 -0.87 0.66 11.18
CA VAL A 113 -2.21 0.17 10.84
C VAL A 113 -2.10 -1.01 9.89
N GLY A 114 -2.16 -2.22 10.43
CA GLY A 114 -1.97 -3.47 9.68
C GLY A 114 -0.69 -4.19 10.12
N LEU A 115 -0.36 -5.25 9.39
CA LEU A 115 0.83 -6.04 9.69
C LEU A 115 2.09 -5.22 9.43
N LEU A 116 2.98 -5.17 10.42
CA LEU A 116 4.37 -4.80 10.28
C LEU A 116 5.21 -5.83 11.01
N LYS A 117 5.96 -6.63 10.25
CA LYS A 117 6.85 -7.68 10.73
C LYS A 117 8.22 -7.45 10.14
N THR A 118 9.21 -7.19 10.98
CA THR A 118 10.62 -7.21 10.62
C THR A 118 11.16 -8.63 10.79
N ARG A 119 12.42 -8.87 10.41
CA ARG A 119 13.08 -10.17 10.64
C ARG A 119 13.11 -10.54 12.13
N ASP A 120 13.30 -9.55 12.99
CA ASP A 120 13.46 -9.77 14.42
C ASP A 120 12.13 -9.86 15.17
N THR A 121 11.11 -9.10 14.75
CA THR A 121 9.89 -8.97 15.53
C THR A 121 8.66 -8.56 14.73
N THR A 122 7.49 -8.89 15.25
CA THR A 122 6.21 -8.36 14.79
C THR A 122 5.91 -7.08 15.57
N ILE A 123 6.14 -5.92 14.94
CA ILE A 123 5.88 -4.60 15.53
C ILE A 123 4.38 -4.31 15.61
N SER A 124 3.62 -4.76 14.61
CA SER A 124 2.17 -4.59 14.57
C SER A 124 1.50 -5.82 13.97
N ALA A 125 0.49 -6.34 14.68
CA ALA A 125 -0.31 -7.46 14.21
C ALA A 125 -1.20 -7.05 13.01
N PRO A 126 -1.66 -8.01 12.18
CA PRO A 126 -2.59 -7.72 11.10
C PRO A 126 -3.87 -7.03 11.63
N LEU A 127 -4.41 -6.10 10.85
CA LEU A 127 -5.71 -5.52 11.16
C LEU A 127 -6.77 -6.59 10.93
N ILE A 128 -7.36 -7.10 12.02
CA ILE A 128 -8.31 -8.22 11.96
C ILE A 128 -9.73 -7.74 11.63
N SER A 129 -10.12 -6.59 12.17
CA SER A 129 -11.44 -6.01 11.93
C SER A 129 -11.48 -4.51 12.21
N VAL A 130 -12.47 -3.85 11.64
CA VAL A 130 -12.84 -2.46 11.92
C VAL A 130 -14.28 -2.38 12.41
N LEU A 131 -14.56 -1.45 13.32
CA LEU A 131 -15.93 -1.15 13.76
C LEU A 131 -16.47 0.03 12.95
N ARG A 132 -17.63 -0.15 12.32
CA ARG A 132 -18.31 0.90 11.57
C ARG A 132 -19.82 0.84 11.81
N LYS A 133 -20.39 1.93 12.31
CA LYS A 133 -21.84 2.03 12.65
C LYS A 133 -22.32 0.86 13.54
N GLY A 134 -21.54 0.52 14.57
CA GLY A 134 -21.85 -0.58 15.50
C GLY A 134 -21.67 -1.99 14.93
N LYS A 135 -21.26 -2.15 13.67
CA LYS A 135 -21.00 -3.45 13.03
C LYS A 135 -19.50 -3.70 12.90
N ARG A 136 -19.07 -4.94 13.16
CA ARG A 136 -17.69 -5.39 12.99
C ARG A 136 -17.48 -5.93 11.58
N TYR A 137 -16.54 -5.35 10.85
CA TYR A 137 -16.13 -5.79 9.52
C TYR A 137 -14.75 -6.42 9.65
N TYR A 138 -14.64 -7.72 9.39
CA TYR A 138 -13.34 -8.39 9.34
C TYR A 138 -12.55 -7.94 8.11
N THR A 139 -11.25 -8.13 8.12
CA THR A 139 -10.37 -7.67 7.04
C THR A 139 -9.32 -8.72 6.67
N THR A 140 -9.08 -8.83 5.37
CA THR A 140 -7.90 -9.45 4.77
C THR A 140 -7.22 -8.35 3.96
N ARG A 141 -6.05 -7.87 4.37
CA ARG A 141 -5.37 -6.75 3.69
C ARG A 141 -4.30 -7.26 2.74
N GLY A 142 -4.20 -6.62 1.58
CA GLY A 142 -3.10 -6.85 0.66
C GLY A 142 -1.79 -6.60 1.40
N THR A 143 -0.90 -7.57 1.37
CA THR A 143 0.33 -7.59 2.16
C THR A 143 1.43 -8.20 1.30
N ILE A 144 2.59 -7.55 1.31
CA ILE A 144 3.81 -8.09 0.71
C ILE A 144 4.64 -8.73 1.83
N GLY A 145 5.11 -9.94 1.58
CA GLY A 145 5.96 -10.70 2.48
C GLY A 145 7.25 -11.11 1.78
N PHE A 146 8.33 -11.16 2.55
CA PHE A 146 9.65 -11.52 2.08
C PHE A 146 10.16 -12.71 2.89
N SER A 147 10.73 -13.66 2.17
CA SER A 147 11.59 -14.72 2.69
C SER A 147 12.98 -14.54 2.07
N LYS A 148 13.98 -15.29 2.55
CA LYS A 148 15.37 -15.16 2.09
C LYS A 148 15.55 -14.98 0.57
N ASP A 149 14.87 -15.80 -0.23
CA ASP A 149 15.04 -15.83 -1.69
C ASP A 149 13.72 -15.61 -2.46
N SER A 150 12.67 -15.12 -1.79
CA SER A 150 11.36 -14.97 -2.43
C SER A 150 10.50 -13.85 -1.86
N VAL A 151 9.56 -13.40 -2.69
CA VAL A 151 8.53 -12.42 -2.35
C VAL A 151 7.16 -13.03 -2.63
N ASP A 152 6.20 -12.78 -1.74
CA ASP A 152 4.80 -13.14 -1.93
C ASP A 152 3.89 -11.94 -1.67
N ILE A 153 2.82 -11.82 -2.45
CA ILE A 153 1.79 -10.79 -2.29
C ILE A 153 0.47 -11.49 -2.11
N SER A 154 -0.15 -11.30 -0.94
CA SER A 154 -1.36 -12.03 -0.59
C SER A 154 -2.37 -11.18 0.19
N TRP A 155 -3.60 -11.68 0.28
CA TRP A 155 -4.61 -11.16 1.19
C TRP A 155 -4.40 -11.79 2.56
N VAL A 156 -4.00 -11.00 3.56
CA VAL A 156 -3.56 -11.54 4.86
C VAL A 156 -4.46 -11.11 6.00
N SER A 157 -4.73 -12.04 6.91
CA SER A 157 -5.33 -11.79 8.23
C SER A 157 -4.61 -12.64 9.30
N GLY A 158 -4.97 -12.46 10.57
CA GLY A 158 -4.28 -13.13 11.67
C GLY A 158 -5.23 -13.73 12.71
N ARG A 159 -4.79 -14.80 13.37
CA ARG A 159 -5.48 -15.40 14.52
C ARG A 159 -4.47 -16.07 15.44
N LYS A 160 -4.50 -15.71 16.73
CA LYS A 160 -3.63 -16.30 17.77
C LYS A 160 -2.15 -16.32 17.34
N ASP A 161 -1.64 -15.16 16.95
CA ASP A 161 -0.25 -14.94 16.51
C ASP A 161 0.16 -15.68 15.23
N THR A 162 -0.77 -16.36 14.57
CA THR A 162 -0.56 -16.98 13.26
C THR A 162 -1.09 -16.08 12.14
N LEU A 163 -0.33 -15.97 11.05
CA LEU A 163 -0.72 -15.29 9.82
C LEU A 163 -1.36 -16.28 8.84
N PHE A 164 -2.41 -15.84 8.16
CA PHE A 164 -3.12 -16.62 7.15
C PHE A 164 -3.22 -15.83 5.86
N SER A 165 -2.86 -16.46 4.74
CA SER A 165 -3.08 -15.97 3.38
C SER A 165 -4.42 -16.49 2.85
N PHE A 166 -5.05 -15.68 2.01
CA PHE A 166 -6.34 -15.97 1.39
C PHE A 166 -6.26 -15.68 -0.11
N GLN A 167 -6.92 -16.52 -0.92
CA GLN A 167 -6.94 -16.36 -2.37
C GLN A 167 -7.63 -15.05 -2.82
N ASN A 168 -8.65 -14.61 -2.08
CA ASN A 168 -9.44 -13.42 -2.39
C ASN A 168 -9.54 -12.50 -1.18
N SER A 169 -9.68 -11.20 -1.46
CA SER A 169 -10.03 -10.24 -0.41
C SER A 169 -11.43 -10.52 0.13
N LEU A 170 -11.62 -10.19 1.41
CA LEU A 170 -12.92 -10.27 2.03
C LEU A 170 -13.85 -9.20 1.45
N ASN A 171 -14.91 -9.63 0.77
CA ASN A 171 -15.86 -8.78 0.04
C ASN A 171 -16.84 -8.05 0.97
N ASN A 172 -16.33 -7.14 1.80
CA ASN A 172 -17.16 -6.25 2.60
C ASN A 172 -17.81 -5.18 1.72
N GLN A 173 -19.13 -4.99 1.85
CA GLN A 173 -19.87 -3.99 1.08
C GLN A 173 -20.59 -3.01 1.99
N VAL A 174 -20.63 -1.74 1.57
CA VAL A 174 -21.40 -0.70 2.26
C VAL A 174 -22.88 -1.09 2.26
N ASN A 175 -23.55 -0.90 3.38
CA ASN A 175 -24.97 -1.23 3.60
C ASN A 175 -25.35 -2.73 3.50
N LYS A 176 -24.38 -3.64 3.37
CA LYS A 176 -24.60 -5.09 3.52
C LYS A 176 -24.13 -5.60 4.89
N PRO A 177 -24.60 -6.77 5.33
CA PRO A 177 -24.02 -7.45 6.48
C PRO A 177 -22.50 -7.64 6.31
N PRO A 178 -21.71 -7.53 7.39
CA PRO A 178 -20.29 -7.80 7.33
C PRO A 178 -19.99 -9.20 6.77
N ALA A 179 -18.97 -9.29 5.92
CA ALA A 179 -18.54 -10.58 5.40
C ALA A 179 -17.88 -11.42 6.52
N ILE A 180 -18.06 -12.74 6.42
CA ILE A 180 -17.54 -13.70 7.40
C ILE A 180 -16.13 -14.11 6.99
N LEU A 181 -15.18 -13.96 7.90
CA LEU A 181 -13.83 -14.49 7.72
C LEU A 181 -13.78 -15.95 8.19
N ASP A 182 -13.64 -16.87 7.24
CA ASP A 182 -13.50 -18.31 7.50
C ASP A 182 -12.04 -18.73 7.40
N PHE A 183 -11.39 -18.92 8.55
CA PHE A 183 -9.99 -19.36 8.62
C PHE A 183 -9.75 -20.76 8.04
N LYS A 184 -10.78 -21.58 7.80
CA LYS A 184 -10.63 -22.86 7.10
C LYS A 184 -10.28 -22.69 5.61
N LYS A 185 -10.54 -21.51 5.06
CA LYS A 185 -10.19 -21.14 3.67
C LYS A 185 -8.83 -20.44 3.57
N GLY A 186 -8.19 -20.16 4.71
CA GLY A 186 -6.88 -19.56 4.76
C GLY A 186 -5.80 -20.63 4.80
N THR A 187 -4.63 -20.31 4.26
CA THR A 187 -3.41 -21.11 4.37
C THR A 187 -2.46 -20.42 5.32
N HIS A 188 -1.70 -21.18 6.12
CA HIS A 188 -0.64 -20.60 6.94
C HIS A 188 0.34 -19.82 6.05
N TRP A 189 0.64 -18.59 6.46
CA TRP A 189 1.49 -17.70 5.69
C TRP A 189 2.78 -17.42 6.45
N GLU A 190 3.82 -18.16 6.08
CA GLU A 190 5.13 -18.12 6.72
C GLU A 190 6.07 -17.24 5.90
N VAL A 191 6.49 -16.12 6.50
CA VAL A 191 7.38 -15.12 5.91
C VAL A 191 8.31 -14.56 6.99
N GLU A 192 9.54 -14.21 6.63
CA GLU A 192 10.52 -13.66 7.57
C GLU A 192 10.18 -12.23 7.95
N SER A 193 9.77 -11.44 6.97
CA SER A 193 9.33 -10.05 7.16
C SER A 193 8.13 -9.73 6.26
N ALA A 194 7.29 -8.80 6.66
CA ALA A 194 6.08 -8.46 5.93
C ALA A 194 5.54 -7.07 6.29
N ILE A 195 4.90 -6.44 5.32
CA ILE A 195 4.20 -5.17 5.52
C ILE A 195 2.86 -5.17 4.79
N SER A 196 1.80 -4.85 5.52
CA SER A 196 0.49 -4.62 4.90
C SER A 196 0.52 -3.33 4.09
N GLY A 197 -0.13 -3.36 2.93
CA GLY A 197 -0.31 -2.18 2.10
C GLY A 197 -1.03 -1.05 2.86
N GLY A 198 -0.71 0.18 2.43
CA GLY A 198 -1.53 1.34 2.71
C GLY A 198 -2.90 1.20 2.07
#